data_AF-A0A8B8IL69-F1
#
_entry.id   AF-A0A8B8IL69-F1
#
_cell.length_a   1.000
_cell.length_b   1.000
_cell.length_c   1.000
_cell.angle_alpha   90.00
_cell.angle_beta   90.00
_cell.angle_gamma   90.00
#
_symmetry.space_group_name_H-M   'P 1'
#
loop_
_entity.id
_entity.type
_entity.pdbx_description
1 polymer ?
#
loop_
_entity_poly.entity_id
_entity_poly.type
_entity_poly.pdbx_seq_one_letter_code
_entity_poly.pdbx_strand_id
1 'polypeptide(L)'
;MEDMDLLARFENVEDLSDPTLIDDLQMVLEQIQAEDEEFMQILLDKKESMVVTWEQPWYQEPNCLTRPLKVKDDVSQDYRTDTICSEEAELISKNWKDFRKTYGVPNKPACLARWRNKDKSRHPNTPEELVRRFIMAYLARGLNRTIYQVYKFFITHYGNRFKGRYSVYEEKIMLVCMYHKPKNVVPYLSAVLGREPRGIYKKLLQLSNGKIIERNNFKWTLPLCTTFLKLLMKYTGEPLENLQNKRFGTSIWVQLEEAMGKEHLCLQMFWYNSLHVQLFVRCDIKINKLRKKILKKLKLYPYKIWSDIRWKEILEHFPDGFTHGFLYKTTSNIFRKYKDYRQTPLEKLIDYGLKRIKTMPNKRLKTLILNEKQELEIINYKK
;
A
#
# COMPACT_ATOMS: atom_id res chain seq x y z
N MET A 1 0.77 -17.54 -10.97
CA MET A 1 2.20 -17.84 -11.19
C MET A 1 2.95 -16.56 -11.53
N GLU A 2 2.30 -15.58 -12.17
CA GLU A 2 2.85 -14.24 -12.46
C GLU A 2 3.11 -13.35 -11.22
N ASP A 3 2.35 -13.47 -10.12
CA ASP A 3 2.58 -12.66 -8.91
C ASP A 3 3.98 -12.83 -8.30
N MET A 4 4.63 -13.99 -8.49
CA MET A 4 5.95 -14.27 -7.89
C MET A 4 7.09 -13.51 -8.59
N ASP A 5 6.91 -13.08 -9.85
CA ASP A 5 7.98 -12.48 -10.66
C ASP A 5 8.22 -11.00 -10.29
N LEU A 6 7.15 -10.26 -10.00
CA LEU A 6 7.23 -8.88 -9.45
C LEU A 6 7.85 -8.85 -8.05
N LEU A 7 7.66 -9.92 -7.30
CA LEU A 7 8.14 -10.08 -5.93
C LEU A 7 9.63 -10.46 -5.88
N ALA A 8 10.14 -11.14 -6.91
CA ALA A 8 11.58 -11.44 -7.06
C ALA A 8 12.45 -10.16 -7.15
N ARG A 9 11.89 -9.02 -7.59
CA ARG A 9 12.59 -7.72 -7.61
C ARG A 9 13.03 -7.24 -6.22
N PHE A 10 12.45 -7.80 -5.15
CA PHE A 10 12.77 -7.44 -3.77
C PHE A 10 13.94 -8.25 -3.17
N GLU A 11 14.48 -9.24 -3.89
CA GLU A 11 15.60 -10.07 -3.41
C GLU A 11 16.87 -9.25 -3.17
N ASN A 12 17.15 -8.26 -4.01
CA ASN A 12 18.38 -7.45 -3.99
C ASN A 12 18.18 -6.00 -3.51
N VAL A 13 17.15 -5.75 -2.69
CA VAL A 13 16.92 -4.41 -2.15
C VAL A 13 17.98 -4.08 -1.10
N GLU A 14 18.90 -3.19 -1.46
CA GLU A 14 19.91 -2.61 -0.57
C GLU A 14 19.44 -1.27 0.02
N ASP A 15 18.62 -0.51 -0.72
CA ASP A 15 18.19 0.84 -0.35
C ASP A 15 16.67 0.92 -0.21
N LEU A 16 16.19 0.80 1.03
CA LEU A 16 14.76 0.90 1.37
C LEU A 16 14.15 2.27 1.04
N SER A 17 14.98 3.32 0.88
CA SER A 17 14.50 4.66 0.59
C SER A 17 14.10 4.88 -0.86
N ASP A 18 14.44 3.93 -1.75
CA ASP A 18 14.09 4.01 -3.16
C ASP A 18 12.55 3.98 -3.34
N PRO A 19 11.95 5.06 -3.88
CA PRO A 19 10.51 5.14 -4.06
C PRO A 19 9.95 4.20 -5.14
N THR A 20 10.77 3.64 -6.03
CA THR A 20 10.32 2.66 -7.03
C THR A 20 9.77 1.40 -6.37
N LEU A 21 10.37 1.00 -5.25
CA LEU A 21 9.99 -0.19 -4.49
C LEU A 21 8.54 -0.14 -4.02
N ILE A 22 8.04 1.02 -3.60
CA ILE A 22 6.64 1.14 -3.21
C ILE A 22 5.71 1.19 -4.42
N ASP A 23 6.15 1.77 -5.54
CA ASP A 23 5.33 1.78 -6.77
C ASP A 23 5.17 0.36 -7.34
N ASP A 24 6.20 -0.47 -7.28
CA ASP A 24 6.13 -1.89 -7.64
C ASP A 24 5.09 -2.64 -6.80
N LEU A 25 5.12 -2.49 -5.48
CA LEU A 25 4.12 -3.11 -4.60
C LEU A 25 2.71 -2.57 -4.89
N GLN A 26 2.59 -1.30 -5.28
CA GLN A 26 1.30 -0.70 -5.60
C GLN A 26 0.76 -1.23 -6.92
N MET A 27 1.62 -1.53 -7.88
CA MET A 27 1.24 -2.22 -9.11
C MET A 27 0.73 -3.64 -8.83
N VAL A 28 1.43 -4.41 -7.98
CA VAL A 28 0.96 -5.74 -7.55
C VAL A 28 -0.44 -5.65 -6.93
N LEU A 29 -0.65 -4.68 -6.03
CA LEU A 29 -1.96 -4.49 -5.42
C LEU A 29 -3.04 -4.10 -6.44
N GLU A 30 -2.72 -3.27 -7.42
CA GLU A 30 -3.64 -2.89 -8.50
C GLU A 30 -4.00 -4.08 -9.39
N GLN A 31 -3.05 -4.96 -9.69
CA GLN A 31 -3.27 -6.19 -10.44
C GLN A 31 -4.18 -7.16 -9.68
N ILE A 32 -3.92 -7.39 -8.38
CA ILE A 32 -4.78 -8.21 -7.52
C ILE A 32 -6.21 -7.65 -7.50
N GLN A 33 -6.36 -6.34 -7.36
CA GLN A 33 -7.68 -5.70 -7.33
C GLN A 33 -8.39 -5.81 -8.68
N ALA A 34 -7.68 -5.63 -9.80
CA ALA A 34 -8.26 -5.80 -11.13
C ALA A 34 -8.76 -7.24 -11.35
N GLU A 35 -7.98 -8.24 -10.92
CA GLU A 35 -8.39 -9.65 -10.97
C GLU A 35 -9.64 -9.92 -10.12
N ASP A 36 -9.70 -9.35 -8.91
CA ASP A 36 -10.85 -9.49 -8.02
C ASP A 36 -12.13 -8.88 -8.63
N GLU A 37 -12.04 -7.70 -9.26
CA GLU A 37 -13.18 -7.04 -9.92
C GLU A 37 -13.62 -7.77 -11.19
N GLU A 38 -12.69 -8.24 -12.02
CA GLU A 38 -12.99 -9.06 -13.20
C GLU A 38 -13.74 -10.33 -12.80
N PHE A 39 -13.28 -11.00 -11.74
CA PHE A 39 -13.95 -12.18 -11.22
C PHE A 39 -15.37 -11.85 -10.71
N MET A 40 -15.55 -10.72 -10.03
CA MET A 40 -16.88 -10.30 -9.57
C MET A 40 -17.82 -10.02 -10.75
N GLN A 41 -17.32 -9.43 -11.83
CA GLN A 41 -18.12 -9.19 -13.03
C GLN A 41 -18.62 -10.51 -13.66
N ILE A 42 -17.76 -11.53 -13.77
CA ILE A 42 -18.15 -12.87 -14.23
C ILE A 42 -19.29 -13.46 -13.39
N LEU A 43 -19.26 -13.22 -12.08
CA LEU A 43 -20.32 -13.68 -11.18
C LEU A 43 -21.62 -12.88 -11.36
N LEU A 44 -21.52 -11.56 -11.56
CA LEU A 44 -22.67 -10.68 -11.81
C LEU A 44 -23.40 -11.04 -13.11
N ASP A 45 -22.68 -11.37 -14.16
CA ASP A 45 -23.25 -11.78 -15.46
C ASP A 45 -24.11 -13.06 -15.34
N LYS A 46 -23.91 -13.83 -14.27
CA LYS A 46 -24.63 -15.08 -13.97
C LYS A 46 -25.72 -14.90 -12.92
N LYS A 47 -25.90 -13.69 -12.38
CA LYS A 47 -26.81 -13.41 -11.26
C LYS A 47 -28.24 -13.90 -11.51
N GLU A 48 -28.76 -13.76 -12.72
CA GLU A 48 -30.15 -14.17 -13.04
C GLU A 48 -30.36 -15.69 -12.92
N SER A 49 -29.32 -16.48 -13.15
CA SER A 49 -29.34 -17.94 -12.98
C SER A 49 -29.15 -18.39 -11.53
N MET A 50 -28.73 -17.50 -10.64
CA MET A 50 -28.38 -17.79 -9.24
C MET A 50 -29.61 -17.70 -8.33
N VAL A 51 -30.54 -18.65 -8.50
CA VAL A 51 -31.74 -18.77 -7.69
C VAL A 51 -31.61 -19.95 -6.73
N VAL A 52 -31.94 -19.73 -5.46
CA VAL A 52 -31.98 -20.81 -4.46
C VAL A 52 -33.16 -21.71 -4.78
N THR A 53 -32.88 -22.93 -5.21
CA THR A 53 -33.89 -23.94 -5.58
C THR A 53 -33.96 -25.11 -4.60
N TRP A 54 -33.21 -25.04 -3.50
CA TRP A 54 -33.16 -26.06 -2.46
C TRP A 54 -33.72 -25.50 -1.15
N GLU A 55 -34.17 -26.40 -0.28
CA GLU A 55 -34.62 -26.05 1.06
C GLU A 55 -33.45 -25.49 1.89
N GLN A 56 -33.60 -24.27 2.41
CA GLN A 56 -32.64 -23.63 3.29
C GLN A 56 -33.18 -23.66 4.73
N PRO A 57 -32.41 -24.17 5.69
CA PRO A 57 -32.75 -24.00 7.10
C PRO A 57 -32.83 -22.51 7.46
N TRP A 58 -33.71 -22.16 8.41
CA TRP A 58 -33.94 -20.78 8.85
C TRP A 58 -32.65 -20.01 9.21
N TYR A 59 -31.64 -20.71 9.73
CA TYR A 59 -30.35 -20.12 10.12
C TYR A 59 -29.40 -19.83 8.93
N GLN A 60 -29.77 -20.23 7.71
CA GLN A 60 -29.07 -19.94 6.46
C GLN A 60 -29.77 -18.87 5.60
N GLU A 61 -31.03 -18.56 5.89
CA GLU A 61 -31.81 -17.49 5.26
C GLU A 61 -31.39 -16.02 5.59
N PRO A 62 -30.57 -15.69 6.63
CA PRO A 62 -30.30 -14.30 6.96
C PRO A 62 -29.69 -13.49 5.81
N ASN A 63 -30.18 -12.26 5.65
CA ASN A 63 -29.73 -11.32 4.61
C ASN A 63 -28.34 -10.69 4.86
N CYS A 64 -27.49 -11.22 5.74
CA CYS A 64 -26.20 -10.60 6.05
C CYS A 64 -25.07 -11.62 6.18
N LEU A 65 -24.04 -11.50 5.33
CA LEU A 65 -22.84 -12.34 5.39
C LEU A 65 -21.82 -11.92 6.45
N THR A 66 -21.87 -10.67 6.89
CA THR A 66 -20.81 -10.07 7.71
C THR A 66 -21.17 -9.95 9.18
N ARG A 67 -22.40 -10.30 9.56
CA ARG A 67 -22.88 -10.25 10.94
C ARG A 67 -23.36 -11.63 11.40
N PRO A 68 -23.02 -12.02 12.64
CA PRO A 68 -23.60 -13.22 13.24
C PRO A 68 -25.13 -13.15 13.26
N LEU A 69 -25.76 -14.31 13.13
CA LEU A 69 -27.19 -14.45 13.33
C LEU A 69 -27.53 -14.11 14.79
N LYS A 70 -28.56 -13.29 14.99
CA LYS A 70 -29.13 -13.08 16.32
C LYS A 70 -30.12 -14.22 16.58
N VAL A 71 -29.82 -15.04 17.59
CA VAL A 71 -30.73 -16.12 18.02
C VAL A 71 -32.01 -15.47 18.54
N LYS A 72 -33.16 -15.92 18.03
CA LYS A 72 -34.47 -15.65 18.63
C LYS A 72 -34.79 -16.82 19.54
N ASP A 73 -35.34 -16.56 20.72
CA ASP A 73 -35.52 -17.55 21.80
C ASP A 73 -36.43 -18.75 21.47
N ASP A 74 -36.99 -18.83 20.25
CA ASP A 74 -38.17 -19.64 19.95
C ASP A 74 -38.03 -20.59 18.73
N VAL A 75 -36.79 -20.98 18.35
CA VAL A 75 -36.56 -21.85 17.18
C VAL A 75 -35.78 -23.11 17.53
N SER A 76 -36.42 -24.28 17.43
CA SER A 76 -35.93 -25.58 17.94
C SER A 76 -34.92 -26.32 17.04
N GLN A 77 -34.06 -25.61 16.32
CA GLN A 77 -32.96 -26.23 15.57
C GLN A 77 -31.63 -25.56 15.89
N ASP A 78 -30.79 -26.28 16.63
CA ASP A 78 -29.44 -25.86 16.98
C ASP A 78 -28.49 -26.06 15.79
N TYR A 79 -28.03 -24.95 15.21
CA TYR A 79 -26.86 -24.96 14.34
C TYR A 79 -25.60 -25.04 15.20
N ARG A 80 -24.56 -25.69 14.68
CA ARG A 80 -23.31 -25.84 15.41
C ARG A 80 -22.54 -24.51 15.45
N THR A 81 -21.99 -24.16 16.60
CA THR A 81 -21.21 -22.91 16.82
C THR A 81 -19.70 -23.13 16.98
N ASP A 82 -19.26 -24.38 17.10
CA ASP A 82 -17.86 -24.77 17.20
C ASP A 82 -17.07 -24.53 15.89
N THR A 83 -15.80 -24.93 15.87
CA THR A 83 -14.94 -24.73 14.70
C THR A 83 -15.36 -25.68 13.58
N ILE A 84 -15.34 -25.20 12.32
CA ILE A 84 -15.57 -26.03 11.13
C ILE A 84 -14.54 -27.16 11.11
N CYS A 85 -15.00 -28.41 11.15
CA CYS A 85 -14.14 -29.58 11.14
C CYS A 85 -13.65 -29.93 9.72
N SER A 86 -12.76 -30.92 9.60
CA SER A 86 -12.21 -31.35 8.32
C SER A 86 -13.28 -31.85 7.34
N GLU A 87 -14.25 -32.63 7.82
CA GLU A 87 -15.36 -33.14 6.99
C GLU A 87 -16.22 -31.99 6.43
N GLU A 88 -16.53 -31.00 7.26
CA GLU A 88 -17.26 -29.80 6.83
C GLU A 88 -16.43 -28.97 5.83
N ALA A 89 -15.12 -28.85 6.04
CA ALA A 89 -14.21 -28.18 5.10
C ALA A 89 -14.13 -28.89 3.74
N GLU A 90 -14.12 -30.22 3.74
CA GLU A 90 -14.16 -31.05 2.53
C GLU A 90 -15.50 -30.87 1.80
N LEU A 91 -16.61 -30.85 2.53
CA LEU A 91 -17.93 -30.60 1.95
C LEU A 91 -18.03 -29.19 1.33
N ILE A 92 -17.53 -28.15 2.01
CA ILE A 92 -17.46 -26.79 1.44
C ILE A 92 -16.62 -26.79 0.15
N SER A 93 -15.51 -27.53 0.15
CA SER A 93 -14.62 -27.63 -1.03
C SER A 93 -15.28 -28.40 -2.18
N LYS A 94 -16.07 -29.43 -1.88
CA LYS A 94 -16.90 -30.16 -2.86
C LYS A 94 -17.99 -29.25 -3.43
N ASN A 95 -18.75 -28.57 -2.58
CA ASN A 95 -19.77 -27.61 -2.99
C ASN A 95 -19.18 -26.49 -3.86
N TRP A 96 -17.96 -26.02 -3.58
CA TRP A 96 -17.26 -25.07 -4.45
C TRP A 96 -16.97 -25.66 -5.83
N LYS A 97 -16.46 -26.90 -5.92
CA LYS A 97 -16.23 -27.57 -7.21
C LYS A 97 -17.53 -27.72 -8.01
N ASP A 98 -18.61 -28.09 -7.35
CA ASP A 98 -19.93 -28.27 -7.97
C ASP A 98 -20.53 -26.95 -8.43
N PHE A 99 -20.41 -25.89 -7.63
CA PHE A 99 -20.78 -24.53 -8.01
C PHE A 99 -20.04 -24.10 -9.29
N ARG A 100 -18.72 -24.32 -9.35
CA ARG A 100 -17.93 -23.96 -10.53
C ARG A 100 -18.38 -24.67 -11.80
N LYS A 101 -18.70 -25.97 -11.69
CA LYS A 101 -19.19 -26.77 -12.82
C LYS A 101 -20.59 -26.30 -13.26
N THR A 102 -21.47 -26.05 -12.30
CA THR A 102 -22.87 -25.65 -12.56
C THR A 102 -22.95 -24.30 -13.25
N TYR A 103 -22.19 -23.32 -12.76
CA TYR A 103 -22.26 -21.94 -13.26
C TYR A 103 -21.16 -21.61 -14.28
N GLY A 104 -20.26 -22.54 -14.59
CA GLY A 104 -19.15 -22.32 -15.53
C GLY A 104 -18.25 -21.16 -15.10
N VAL A 105 -17.83 -21.13 -13.83
CA VAL A 105 -16.98 -20.05 -13.29
C VAL A 105 -15.53 -20.52 -13.06
N PRO A 106 -14.53 -19.64 -13.25
CA PRO A 106 -13.12 -19.99 -13.04
C PRO A 106 -12.81 -20.44 -11.61
N ASN A 107 -11.77 -21.27 -11.44
CA ASN A 107 -11.31 -21.69 -10.11
C ASN A 107 -10.48 -20.61 -9.40
N LYS A 108 -11.11 -19.50 -9.05
CA LYS A 108 -10.47 -18.38 -8.35
C LYS A 108 -11.18 -18.03 -7.03
N PRO A 109 -11.27 -18.96 -6.05
CA PRO A 109 -11.93 -18.67 -4.77
C PRO A 109 -11.25 -17.53 -3.99
N ALA A 110 -9.96 -17.32 -4.19
CA ALA A 110 -9.22 -16.22 -3.58
C ALA A 110 -9.76 -14.84 -4.01
N CYS A 111 -10.19 -14.68 -5.27
CA CYS A 111 -10.80 -13.45 -5.75
C CYS A 111 -12.07 -13.11 -4.97
N LEU A 112 -12.97 -14.09 -4.81
CA LEU A 112 -14.18 -13.93 -4.02
C LEU A 112 -13.90 -13.64 -2.53
N ALA A 113 -12.87 -14.29 -1.98
CA ALA A 113 -12.47 -14.14 -0.58
C ALA A 113 -11.85 -12.76 -0.29
N ARG A 114 -11.11 -12.19 -1.24
CA ARG A 114 -10.45 -10.88 -1.14
C ARG A 114 -11.36 -9.73 -1.51
N TRP A 115 -12.28 -9.93 -2.45
CA TRP A 115 -13.14 -8.85 -2.96
C TRP A 115 -13.90 -8.15 -1.83
N ARG A 116 -13.96 -6.81 -1.90
CA ARG A 116 -14.66 -5.95 -0.95
C ARG A 116 -15.41 -4.89 -1.71
N ASN A 117 -16.67 -4.66 -1.36
CA ASN A 117 -17.46 -3.57 -1.91
C ASN A 117 -16.98 -2.22 -1.33
N LYS A 118 -16.06 -1.54 -2.03
CA LYS A 118 -15.41 -0.32 -1.55
C LYS A 118 -16.40 0.84 -1.34
N ASP A 119 -17.40 0.96 -2.20
CA ASP A 119 -18.30 2.12 -2.22
C ASP A 119 -19.67 1.86 -1.56
N LYS A 120 -20.10 0.59 -1.48
CA LYS A 120 -21.45 0.21 -1.04
C LYS A 120 -21.48 -0.96 -0.05
N SER A 121 -20.37 -1.30 0.61
CA SER A 121 -20.27 -2.41 1.59
C SER A 121 -21.31 -2.42 2.72
N ARG A 122 -21.98 -1.29 2.96
CA ARG A 122 -23.04 -1.18 3.98
C ARG A 122 -24.45 -1.46 3.44
N HIS A 123 -24.62 -1.57 2.13
CA HIS A 123 -25.92 -1.81 1.50
C HIS A 123 -26.09 -3.30 1.17
N PRO A 124 -26.92 -4.02 1.95
CA PRO A 124 -27.11 -5.45 1.73
C PRO A 124 -27.74 -5.76 0.36
N ASN A 125 -28.46 -4.82 -0.26
CA ASN A 125 -29.23 -5.15 -1.47
C ASN A 125 -28.48 -4.84 -2.77
N THR A 126 -27.16 -4.71 -2.70
CA THR A 126 -26.32 -4.53 -3.90
C THR A 126 -26.23 -5.85 -4.68
N PRO A 127 -26.21 -5.80 -6.04
CA PRO A 127 -26.08 -7.01 -6.87
C PRO A 127 -24.91 -7.90 -6.45
N GLU A 128 -23.78 -7.30 -6.10
CA GLU A 128 -22.56 -7.99 -5.68
C GLU A 128 -22.78 -8.76 -4.36
N GLU A 129 -23.41 -8.14 -3.37
CA GLU A 129 -23.71 -8.80 -2.10
C GLU A 129 -24.77 -9.89 -2.23
N LEU A 130 -25.74 -9.74 -3.15
CA LEU A 130 -26.70 -10.80 -3.46
C LEU A 130 -26.01 -12.03 -4.05
N VAL A 131 -25.11 -11.82 -5.01
CA VAL A 131 -24.32 -12.91 -5.61
C VAL A 131 -23.43 -13.57 -4.58
N ARG A 132 -22.72 -12.80 -3.75
CA ARG A 132 -21.91 -13.36 -2.66
C ARG A 132 -22.75 -14.20 -1.70
N ARG A 133 -23.97 -13.76 -1.36
CA ARG A 133 -24.89 -14.53 -0.50
C ARG A 133 -25.28 -15.84 -1.13
N PHE A 134 -25.70 -15.80 -2.37
CA PHE A 134 -26.07 -16.99 -3.11
C PHE A 134 -24.95 -18.02 -3.08
N ILE A 135 -23.71 -17.57 -3.36
CA ILE A 135 -22.54 -18.46 -3.34
C ILE A 135 -22.34 -19.03 -1.94
N MET A 136 -22.33 -18.21 -0.88
CA MET A 136 -22.13 -18.71 0.49
C MET A 136 -23.23 -19.67 0.93
N ALA A 137 -24.48 -19.43 0.50
CA ALA A 137 -25.58 -20.34 0.75
C ALA A 137 -25.46 -21.65 -0.04
N TYR A 138 -24.98 -21.59 -1.29
CA TYR A 138 -24.66 -22.78 -2.07
C TYR A 138 -23.56 -23.61 -1.40
N LEU A 139 -22.53 -22.94 -0.87
CA LEU A 139 -21.45 -23.59 -0.13
C LEU A 139 -21.92 -24.18 1.21
N ALA A 140 -22.96 -23.61 1.81
CA ALA A 140 -23.53 -24.05 3.08
C ALA A 140 -24.45 -25.29 2.96
N ARG A 141 -24.71 -25.77 1.73
CA ARG A 141 -25.61 -26.92 1.49
C ARG A 141 -25.13 -28.17 2.20
N GLY A 142 -26.04 -28.75 3.00
CA GLY A 142 -25.78 -29.96 3.79
C GLY A 142 -25.00 -29.73 5.09
N LEU A 143 -24.76 -28.47 5.48
CA LEU A 143 -24.08 -28.13 6.73
C LEU A 143 -25.07 -27.63 7.78
N ASN A 144 -24.87 -28.06 9.03
CA ASN A 144 -25.54 -27.50 10.21
C ASN A 144 -24.82 -26.20 10.66
N ARG A 145 -24.56 -25.30 9.72
CA ARG A 145 -23.81 -24.04 9.90
C ARG A 145 -24.56 -22.88 9.26
N THR A 146 -24.41 -21.69 9.85
CA THR A 146 -24.89 -20.44 9.25
C THR A 146 -24.05 -20.04 8.04
N ILE A 147 -24.64 -19.29 7.10
CA ILE A 147 -23.90 -18.71 5.97
C ILE A 147 -22.76 -17.79 6.43
N TYR A 148 -22.90 -17.16 7.60
CA TYR A 148 -21.87 -16.32 8.22
C TYR A 148 -20.62 -17.12 8.60
N GLN A 149 -20.80 -18.31 9.19
CA GLN A 149 -19.69 -19.20 9.55
C GLN A 149 -18.98 -19.72 8.30
N VAL A 150 -19.75 -20.14 7.29
CA VAL A 150 -19.20 -20.59 5.99
C VAL A 150 -18.43 -19.45 5.33
N TYR A 151 -18.96 -18.23 5.34
CA TYR A 151 -18.29 -17.03 4.83
C TYR A 151 -16.96 -16.74 5.56
N LYS A 152 -16.97 -16.78 6.89
CA LYS A 152 -15.75 -16.62 7.70
C LYS A 152 -14.69 -17.66 7.39
N PHE A 153 -15.10 -18.93 7.28
CA PHE A 153 -14.22 -20.02 6.88
C PHE A 153 -13.66 -19.77 5.48
N PHE A 154 -14.52 -19.43 4.52
CA PHE A 154 -14.13 -19.19 3.13
C PHE A 154 -13.08 -18.08 3.01
N ILE A 155 -13.29 -16.95 3.69
CA ILE A 155 -12.31 -15.86 3.70
C ILE A 155 -10.99 -16.29 4.36
N THR A 156 -11.06 -16.99 5.48
CA THR A 156 -9.86 -17.39 6.22
C THR A 156 -9.05 -18.44 5.44
N HIS A 157 -9.73 -19.35 4.77
CA HIS A 157 -9.14 -20.47 4.05
C HIS A 157 -8.60 -20.07 2.67
N TYR A 158 -9.36 -19.26 1.92
CA TYR A 158 -8.99 -18.89 0.54
C TYR A 158 -8.42 -17.47 0.41
N GLY A 159 -8.71 -16.57 1.35
CA GLY A 159 -8.19 -15.20 1.34
C GLY A 159 -6.77 -15.07 1.88
N ASN A 160 -6.35 -16.01 2.76
CA ASN A 160 -5.00 -16.05 3.33
C ASN A 160 -4.25 -17.29 2.82
N ARG A 161 -3.74 -17.20 1.59
CA ARG A 161 -3.12 -18.33 0.88
C ARG A 161 -1.87 -18.84 1.57
N PHE A 162 -1.09 -17.96 2.19
CA PHE A 162 0.22 -18.30 2.75
C PHE A 162 0.16 -18.39 4.28
N LYS A 163 0.66 -19.51 4.81
CA LYS A 163 0.76 -19.80 6.24
C LYS A 163 2.19 -20.22 6.56
N GLY A 164 2.59 -20.11 7.83
CA GLY A 164 3.92 -20.50 8.30
C GLY A 164 4.90 -19.33 8.43
N ARG A 165 6.20 -19.64 8.44
CA ARG A 165 7.27 -18.64 8.66
C ARG A 165 7.32 -17.62 7.52
N TYR A 166 7.74 -16.40 7.85
CA TYR A 166 8.03 -15.38 6.83
C TYR A 166 9.39 -15.67 6.21
N SER A 167 9.46 -15.56 4.90
CA SER A 167 10.73 -15.56 4.18
C SER A 167 11.46 -14.24 4.35
N VAL A 168 12.77 -14.24 4.12
CA VAL A 168 13.61 -13.02 4.16
C VAL A 168 13.09 -11.96 3.19
N TYR A 169 12.62 -12.38 2.02
CA TYR A 169 12.03 -11.50 1.01
C TYR A 169 10.74 -10.83 1.52
N GLU A 170 9.85 -11.57 2.20
CA GLU A 170 8.64 -10.98 2.78
C GLU A 170 8.97 -9.95 3.84
N GLU A 171 9.99 -10.22 4.67
CA GLU A 171 10.48 -9.27 5.67
C GLU A 171 11.02 -7.98 5.03
N LYS A 172 11.75 -8.08 3.90
CA LYS A 172 12.18 -6.89 3.14
C LYS A 172 10.99 -6.06 2.66
N ILE A 173 9.94 -6.70 2.13
CA ILE A 173 8.71 -5.99 1.72
C ILE A 173 8.02 -5.32 2.91
N MET A 174 7.98 -6.00 4.07
CA MET A 174 7.47 -5.40 5.29
C MET A 174 8.20 -4.12 5.64
N LEU A 175 9.54 -4.13 5.60
CA LEU A 175 10.37 -2.95 5.86
C LEU A 175 10.13 -1.83 4.83
N VAL A 176 10.03 -2.16 3.54
CA VAL A 176 9.66 -1.18 2.48
C VAL A 176 8.29 -0.57 2.77
N CYS A 177 7.30 -1.38 3.16
CA CYS A 177 5.95 -0.89 3.46
C CYS A 177 5.91 -0.05 4.75
N MET A 178 6.70 -0.42 5.76
CA MET A 178 6.87 0.38 6.98
C MET A 178 7.48 1.74 6.66
N TYR A 179 8.49 1.80 5.79
CA TYR A 179 9.12 3.04 5.34
C TYR A 179 8.13 3.93 4.58
N HIS A 180 7.52 3.41 3.50
CA HIS A 180 6.76 4.23 2.56
C HIS A 180 5.27 4.40 2.92
N LYS A 181 4.65 3.42 3.59
CA LYS A 181 3.19 3.35 3.88
C LYS A 181 2.84 2.91 5.31
N PRO A 182 3.41 3.50 6.37
CA PRO A 182 3.23 3.00 7.74
C PRO A 182 1.77 2.95 8.21
N LYS A 183 0.91 3.91 7.81
CA LYS A 183 -0.50 3.98 8.28
C LYS A 183 -1.36 2.78 7.88
N ASN A 184 -1.14 2.25 6.69
CA ASN A 184 -1.95 1.17 6.13
C ASN A 184 -1.10 -0.09 5.94
N VAL A 185 0.00 -0.22 6.69
CA VAL A 185 1.01 -1.27 6.49
C VAL A 185 0.39 -2.65 6.61
N VAL A 186 -0.42 -2.91 7.64
CA VAL A 186 -1.03 -4.23 7.85
C VAL A 186 -2.07 -4.58 6.77
N PRO A 187 -3.10 -3.75 6.48
CA PRO A 187 -4.03 -4.06 5.40
C PRO A 187 -3.36 -4.21 4.04
N TYR A 188 -2.34 -3.38 3.77
CA TYR A 188 -1.61 -3.40 2.51
C TYR A 188 -0.78 -4.67 2.35
N LEU A 189 0.01 -5.02 3.36
CA LEU A 189 0.80 -6.26 3.36
C LEU A 189 -0.09 -7.50 3.36
N SER A 190 -1.25 -7.47 4.01
CA SER A 190 -2.18 -8.59 3.99
C SER A 190 -2.69 -8.87 2.58
N ALA A 191 -3.01 -7.82 1.83
CA ALA A 191 -3.42 -7.94 0.44
C ALA A 191 -2.27 -8.41 -0.47
N VAL A 192 -1.09 -7.78 -0.37
CA VAL A 192 0.05 -8.08 -1.25
C VAL A 192 0.67 -9.45 -0.95
N LEU A 193 0.86 -9.80 0.32
CA LEU A 193 1.47 -11.07 0.73
C LEU A 193 0.45 -12.21 0.85
N GLY A 194 -0.85 -11.95 0.71
CA GLY A 194 -1.89 -12.95 0.89
C GLY A 194 -1.86 -13.63 2.26
N ARG A 195 -1.53 -12.86 3.31
CA ARG A 195 -1.35 -13.33 4.69
C ARG A 195 -2.34 -12.70 5.66
N GLU A 196 -2.58 -13.42 6.76
CA GLU A 196 -3.48 -12.96 7.82
C GLU A 196 -2.97 -11.65 8.46
N PRO A 197 -3.83 -10.60 8.59
CA PRO A 197 -3.47 -9.33 9.20
C PRO A 197 -2.85 -9.44 10.60
N ARG A 198 -3.36 -10.34 11.44
CA ARG A 198 -2.87 -10.53 12.82
C ARG A 198 -1.44 -11.08 12.84
N GLY A 199 -1.16 -12.05 11.97
CA GLY A 199 0.18 -12.59 11.79
C GLY A 199 1.17 -11.52 11.32
N ILE A 200 0.75 -10.64 10.40
CA ILE A 200 1.58 -9.53 9.93
C ILE A 200 1.85 -8.55 11.06
N TYR A 201 0.81 -8.13 11.78
CA TYR A 201 0.94 -7.21 12.91
C TYR A 201 1.95 -7.71 13.95
N LYS A 202 1.86 -8.99 14.35
CA LYS A 202 2.82 -9.62 15.28
C LYS A 202 4.25 -9.60 14.74
N LYS A 203 4.44 -9.87 13.45
CA LYS A 203 5.77 -9.86 12.83
C LYS A 203 6.34 -8.45 12.73
N LEU A 204 5.53 -7.46 12.37
CA LEU A 204 5.94 -6.05 12.35
C LEU A 204 6.38 -5.60 13.74
N LEU A 205 5.63 -5.98 14.78
CA LEU A 205 5.99 -5.70 16.17
C LEU A 205 7.35 -6.30 16.55
N GLN A 206 7.67 -7.51 16.08
CA GLN A 206 8.97 -8.13 16.29
C GLN A 206 10.09 -7.39 15.55
N LEU A 207 9.85 -7.02 14.28
CA LEU A 207 10.82 -6.27 13.46
C LEU A 207 11.08 -4.86 14.02
N SER A 208 10.12 -4.30 14.76
CA SER A 208 10.19 -2.95 15.31
C SER A 208 10.46 -2.91 16.82
N ASN A 209 10.97 -4.00 17.41
CA ASN A 209 11.28 -4.10 18.84
C ASN A 209 10.12 -3.65 19.76
N GLY A 210 8.89 -4.00 19.41
CA GLY A 210 7.70 -3.73 20.23
C GLY A 210 6.99 -2.40 19.96
N LYS A 211 7.44 -1.58 19.00
CA LYS A 211 6.80 -0.28 18.71
C LYS A 211 6.22 -0.27 17.29
N ILE A 212 4.90 -0.26 17.15
CA ILE A 212 4.28 -0.10 15.83
C ILE A 212 4.20 1.38 15.48
N ILE A 213 4.55 1.67 14.24
CA ILE A 213 4.72 3.02 13.70
C ILE A 213 3.41 3.80 13.77
N GLU A 214 3.22 4.57 14.82
CA GLU A 214 2.21 5.61 14.85
C GLU A 214 2.80 6.85 14.17
N ARG A 215 2.34 7.15 12.95
CA ARG A 215 2.69 8.45 12.35
C ARG A 215 2.06 9.56 13.16
N ASN A 216 2.89 10.21 13.97
CA ASN A 216 2.64 11.58 14.41
C ASN A 216 2.51 12.46 13.16
N ASN A 217 1.30 12.96 12.87
CA ASN A 217 1.04 13.99 11.84
C ASN A 217 1.62 15.33 12.31
N PHE A 218 2.92 15.36 12.59
CA PHE A 218 3.61 16.51 13.09
C PHE A 218 4.01 17.43 11.92
N LYS A 219 3.81 18.74 12.09
CA LYS A 219 4.10 19.77 11.10
C LYS A 219 5.51 20.32 11.31
N TRP A 220 6.40 20.11 10.35
CA TRP A 220 7.74 20.69 10.37
C TRP A 220 7.70 22.23 10.36
N THR A 221 8.20 22.83 11.45
CA THR A 221 8.40 24.27 11.61
C THR A 221 9.89 24.59 11.50
N LEU A 222 10.26 25.84 11.16
CA LEU A 222 11.66 26.26 11.09
C LEU A 222 12.45 25.94 12.37
N PRO A 223 11.96 26.24 13.59
CA PRO A 223 12.66 25.87 14.82
C PRO A 223 12.94 24.37 14.93
N LEU A 224 11.99 23.52 14.52
CA LEU A 224 12.17 22.08 14.59
C LEU A 224 13.12 21.55 13.52
N CYS A 225 13.13 22.18 12.33
CA CYS A 225 14.16 21.93 11.33
C CYS A 225 15.55 22.30 11.85
N THR A 226 15.68 23.45 12.54
CA THR A 226 16.94 23.89 13.17
C THR A 226 17.40 22.88 14.21
N THR A 227 16.51 22.47 15.12
CA THR A 227 16.82 21.47 16.14
C THR A 227 17.25 20.14 15.51
N PHE A 228 16.51 19.68 14.51
CA PHE A 228 16.86 18.47 13.76
C PHE A 228 18.27 18.57 13.16
N LEU A 229 18.58 19.68 12.49
CA LEU A 229 19.88 19.87 11.83
C LEU A 229 21.03 19.94 12.83
N LYS A 230 20.86 20.68 13.94
CA LYS A 230 21.86 20.76 15.01
C LYS A 230 22.15 19.40 15.62
N LEU A 231 21.11 18.60 15.88
CA LEU A 231 21.27 17.24 16.40
C LEU A 231 21.95 16.34 15.37
N LEU A 232 21.60 16.45 14.09
CA LEU A 232 22.23 15.67 13.02
C LEU A 232 23.73 15.99 12.91
N MET A 233 24.11 17.27 12.93
CA MET A 233 25.51 17.70 12.96
C MET A 233 26.23 17.20 14.21
N LYS A 234 25.59 17.31 15.39
CA LYS A 234 26.14 16.84 16.67
C LYS A 234 26.42 15.33 16.68
N TYR A 235 25.47 14.51 16.24
CA TYR A 235 25.61 13.05 16.27
C TYR A 235 26.52 12.51 15.17
N THR A 236 26.65 13.23 14.06
CA THR A 236 27.55 12.85 12.97
C THR A 236 28.98 13.33 13.19
N GLY A 237 29.18 14.35 14.05
CA GLY A 237 30.45 15.02 14.26
C GLY A 237 30.90 15.87 13.08
N GLU A 238 30.00 16.18 12.14
CA GLU A 238 30.34 16.83 10.88
C GLU A 238 29.75 18.24 10.77
N PRO A 239 30.45 19.16 10.08
CA PRO A 239 29.88 20.43 9.67
C PRO A 239 28.80 20.24 8.60
N LEU A 240 27.97 21.27 8.40
CA LEU A 240 26.80 21.23 7.50
C LEU A 240 27.18 20.80 6.08
N GLU A 241 28.29 21.31 5.56
CA GLU A 241 28.78 21.09 4.20
C GLU A 241 29.06 19.61 3.94
N ASN A 242 29.59 18.90 4.93
CA ASN A 242 29.92 17.48 4.84
C ASN A 242 28.68 16.57 4.89
N LEU A 243 27.54 17.08 5.35
CA LEU A 243 26.30 16.30 5.42
C LEU A 243 25.67 16.06 4.04
N GLN A 244 26.04 16.82 3.01
CA GLN A 244 25.42 16.76 1.68
C GLN A 244 25.54 15.36 1.05
N ASN A 245 26.73 14.76 1.10
CA ASN A 245 27.03 13.49 0.44
C ASN A 245 27.15 12.32 1.43
N LYS A 246 26.90 12.57 2.71
CA LYS A 246 27.07 11.56 3.76
C LYS A 246 25.86 10.62 3.80
N ARG A 247 26.15 9.31 3.79
CA ARG A 247 25.16 8.29 4.14
C ARG A 247 25.17 8.09 5.65
N PHE A 248 24.01 8.23 6.27
CA PHE A 248 23.86 8.08 7.70
C PHE A 248 23.48 6.64 8.04
N GLY A 249 24.29 5.99 8.88
CA GLY A 249 23.98 4.67 9.43
C GLY A 249 22.76 4.70 10.35
N THR A 250 22.11 3.55 10.54
CA THR A 250 20.91 3.40 11.37
C THR A 250 21.10 3.94 12.80
N SER A 251 22.30 3.79 13.37
CA SER A 251 22.63 4.28 14.71
C SER A 251 22.38 5.78 14.89
N ILE A 252 22.78 6.60 13.92
CA ILE A 252 22.58 8.06 13.96
C ILE A 252 21.10 8.40 13.97
N TRP A 253 20.32 7.68 13.16
CA TRP A 253 18.89 7.91 13.07
C TRP A 253 18.14 7.50 14.35
N VAL A 254 18.60 6.44 15.02
CA VAL A 254 18.07 6.02 16.32
C VAL A 254 18.38 7.07 17.40
N GLN A 255 19.59 7.62 17.43
CA GLN A 255 19.95 8.72 18.34
C GLN A 255 19.07 9.96 18.11
N LEU A 256 18.81 10.31 16.84
CA LEU A 256 17.88 11.39 16.51
C LEU A 256 16.45 11.09 16.95
N GLU A 257 16.02 9.84 16.85
CA GLU A 257 14.70 9.42 17.29
C GLU A 257 14.49 9.61 18.79
N GLU A 258 15.46 9.18 19.59
CA GLU A 258 15.46 9.36 21.03
C GLU A 258 15.43 10.84 21.41
N ALA A 259 16.26 11.66 20.75
CA ALA A 259 16.39 13.08 21.06
C ALA A 259 15.16 13.91 20.65
N MET A 260 14.52 13.57 19.54
CA MET A 260 13.36 14.32 19.04
C MET A 260 12.01 13.74 19.47
N GLY A 261 12.00 12.53 20.03
CA GLY A 261 10.78 11.76 20.23
C GLY A 261 10.02 11.56 18.92
N LYS A 262 10.76 11.32 17.82
CA LYS A 262 10.22 11.13 16.47
C LYS A 262 10.88 9.93 15.83
N GLU A 263 10.08 9.00 15.34
CA GLU A 263 10.58 7.81 14.68
C GLU A 263 11.59 8.12 13.56
N HIS A 264 12.69 7.37 13.56
CA HIS A 264 13.82 7.57 12.68
C HIS A 264 13.48 7.50 11.17
N LEU A 265 12.50 6.68 10.77
CA LEU A 265 12.03 6.61 9.38
C LEU A 265 11.37 7.92 8.93
N CYS A 266 10.58 8.54 9.80
CA CYS A 266 9.96 9.85 9.53
C CYS A 266 11.01 10.94 9.37
N LEU A 267 12.08 10.88 10.17
CA LEU A 267 13.22 11.78 10.10
C LEU A 267 14.00 11.62 8.79
N GLN A 268 14.28 10.38 8.39
CA GLN A 268 14.91 10.07 7.09
C GLN A 268 14.11 10.60 5.91
N MET A 269 12.81 10.30 5.87
CA MET A 269 11.93 10.78 4.81
C MET A 269 11.89 12.31 4.74
N PHE A 270 11.86 12.99 5.89
CA PHE A 270 11.88 14.45 5.93
C PHE A 270 13.19 15.01 5.38
N TRP A 271 14.32 14.45 5.80
CA TRP A 271 15.65 14.83 5.33
C TRP A 271 15.76 14.71 3.82
N TYR A 272 15.62 13.51 3.27
CA TYR A 272 15.87 13.27 1.85
C TYR A 272 14.80 13.90 0.95
N ASN A 273 13.52 13.93 1.36
CA ASN A 273 12.46 14.43 0.48
C ASN A 273 12.18 15.93 0.62
N SER A 274 12.85 16.63 1.53
CA SER A 274 12.62 18.06 1.77
C SER A 274 13.88 18.78 2.24
N LEU A 275 14.32 18.58 3.49
CA LEU A 275 15.28 19.47 4.14
C LEU A 275 16.65 19.49 3.44
N HIS A 276 17.16 18.33 3.02
CA HIS A 276 18.44 18.22 2.32
C HIS A 276 18.49 19.14 1.09
N VAL A 277 17.49 19.04 0.21
CA VAL A 277 17.40 19.84 -1.00
C VAL A 277 17.23 21.32 -0.69
N GLN A 278 16.57 21.67 0.42
CA GLN A 278 16.42 23.07 0.85
C GLN A 278 17.74 23.69 1.34
N LEU A 279 18.67 22.88 1.84
CA LEU A 279 19.96 23.33 2.35
C LEU A 279 21.04 23.38 1.26
N PHE A 280 21.09 22.37 0.39
CA PHE A 280 22.24 22.16 -0.50
C PHE A 280 22.02 22.62 -1.95
N VAL A 281 20.77 22.81 -2.39
CA VAL A 281 20.53 23.33 -3.74
C VAL A 281 20.78 24.83 -3.78
N ARG A 282 21.85 25.22 -4.46
CA ARG A 282 22.31 26.62 -4.54
C ARG A 282 21.61 27.47 -5.61
N CYS A 283 20.79 26.86 -6.47
CA CYS A 283 20.10 27.58 -7.55
C CYS A 283 18.66 27.93 -7.19
N ASP A 284 18.15 29.04 -7.74
CA ASP A 284 16.75 29.45 -7.58
C ASP A 284 15.82 28.59 -8.45
N ILE A 285 14.96 27.80 -7.80
CA ILE A 285 14.14 26.80 -8.47
C ILE A 285 12.66 27.11 -8.37
N LYS A 286 12.04 27.32 -9.53
CA LYS A 286 10.59 27.22 -9.69
C LYS A 286 10.20 25.75 -9.85
N ILE A 287 9.33 25.23 -8.97
CA ILE A 287 8.96 23.81 -8.93
C ILE A 287 8.36 23.34 -10.27
N ASN A 288 7.59 24.19 -10.97
CA ASN A 288 7.06 23.80 -12.29
C ASN A 288 8.15 23.74 -13.37
N LYS A 289 9.21 24.55 -13.28
CA LYS A 289 10.38 24.44 -14.18
C LYS A 289 11.13 23.13 -13.93
N LEU A 290 11.34 22.78 -12.66
CA LEU A 290 11.94 21.51 -12.27
C LEU A 290 11.13 20.32 -12.79
N ARG A 291 9.82 20.28 -12.54
CA ARG A 291 8.92 19.22 -13.05
C ARG A 291 9.02 19.06 -14.57
N LYS A 292 9.01 20.18 -15.33
CA LYS A 292 9.19 20.13 -16.79
C LYS A 292 10.55 19.56 -17.18
N LYS A 293 11.62 19.92 -16.49
CA LYS A 293 12.98 19.39 -16.74
C LYS A 293 13.02 17.88 -16.49
N ILE A 294 12.45 17.41 -15.38
CA ILE A 294 12.34 15.97 -15.05
C ILE A 294 11.60 15.22 -16.16
N LEU A 295 10.39 15.66 -16.53
CA LEU A 295 9.60 14.99 -17.57
C LEU A 295 10.29 14.96 -18.94
N LYS A 296 10.98 16.06 -19.30
CA LYS A 296 11.79 16.09 -20.55
C LYS A 296 12.96 15.11 -20.51
N LYS A 297 13.61 14.94 -19.35
CA LYS A 297 14.70 13.99 -19.18
C LYS A 297 14.20 12.55 -19.22
N LEU A 298 13.06 12.25 -18.61
CA LEU A 298 12.43 10.93 -18.67
C LEU A 298 12.15 10.48 -20.12
N LYS A 299 11.80 11.41 -21.02
CA LYS A 299 11.58 11.12 -22.45
C LYS A 299 12.83 10.60 -23.18
N LEU A 300 14.03 10.86 -22.65
CA LEU A 300 15.29 10.44 -23.28
C LEU A 300 15.73 9.03 -22.88
N TYR A 301 15.08 8.44 -21.87
CA TYR A 301 15.43 7.12 -21.36
C TYR A 301 14.47 6.07 -21.90
N PRO A 302 14.91 4.80 -22.05
CA PRO A 302 14.10 3.70 -22.57
C PRO A 302 13.12 3.13 -21.52
N TYR A 303 12.57 3.97 -20.65
CA TYR A 303 11.57 3.57 -19.65
C TYR A 303 10.20 3.45 -20.29
N LYS A 304 9.50 2.33 -20.05
CA LYS A 304 8.20 2.06 -20.67
C LYS A 304 7.05 2.52 -19.79
N ILE A 305 7.16 2.29 -18.48
CA ILE A 305 6.15 2.64 -17.48
C ILE A 305 6.76 3.39 -16.29
N TRP A 306 5.91 3.92 -15.40
CA TRP A 306 6.34 4.77 -14.29
C TRP A 306 7.26 4.06 -13.29
N SER A 307 6.99 2.78 -13.01
CA SER A 307 7.78 1.94 -12.10
C SER A 307 9.17 1.59 -12.63
N ASP A 308 9.39 1.67 -13.95
CA ASP A 308 10.72 1.41 -14.55
C ASP A 308 11.74 2.51 -14.20
N ILE A 309 11.28 3.68 -13.76
CA ILE A 309 12.12 4.87 -13.61
C ILE A 309 13.14 4.66 -12.50
N ARG A 310 14.41 4.55 -12.84
CA ARG A 310 15.52 4.53 -11.86
C ARG A 310 15.89 5.97 -11.47
N TRP A 311 15.33 6.45 -10.37
CA TRP A 311 15.48 7.85 -9.95
C TRP A 311 16.91 8.27 -9.61
N LYS A 312 17.79 7.31 -9.27
CA LYS A 312 19.22 7.54 -9.08
C LYS A 312 19.91 7.93 -10.39
N GLU A 313 19.57 7.29 -11.51
CA GLU A 313 20.10 7.64 -12.83
C GLU A 313 19.58 9.00 -13.30
N ILE A 314 18.31 9.29 -12.99
CA ILE A 314 17.73 10.60 -13.30
C ILE A 314 18.42 11.72 -12.51
N LEU A 315 18.85 11.45 -11.27
CA LEU A 315 19.52 12.42 -10.41
C LEU A 315 20.82 12.96 -11.03
N GLU A 316 21.55 12.14 -11.79
CA GLU A 316 22.81 12.51 -12.47
C GLU A 316 22.66 13.70 -13.44
N HIS A 317 21.43 14.02 -13.87
CA HIS A 317 21.14 15.15 -14.79
C HIS A 317 20.79 16.47 -14.07
N PHE A 318 20.85 16.48 -12.74
CA PHE A 318 20.52 17.63 -11.90
C PHE A 318 21.77 18.11 -11.15
N PRO A 319 21.85 19.41 -10.84
CA PRO A 319 22.96 19.94 -10.05
C PRO A 319 23.07 19.25 -8.69
N ASP A 320 24.24 19.40 -8.07
CA ASP A 320 24.49 18.90 -6.72
C ASP A 320 23.49 19.45 -5.70
N GLY A 321 23.20 18.63 -4.68
CA GLY A 321 22.29 18.95 -3.59
C GLY A 321 20.85 18.45 -3.79
N PHE A 322 20.51 17.95 -4.98
CA PHE A 322 19.26 17.22 -5.18
C PHE A 322 19.32 15.80 -4.63
N THR A 323 18.15 15.25 -4.32
CA THR A 323 17.98 13.83 -3.97
C THR A 323 16.99 13.16 -4.91
N HIS A 324 17.19 11.87 -5.16
CA HIS A 324 16.29 11.07 -5.98
C HIS A 324 14.86 11.03 -5.38
N GLY A 325 14.74 10.94 -4.04
CA GLY A 325 13.45 11.00 -3.33
C GLY A 325 12.71 12.32 -3.52
N PHE A 326 13.41 13.46 -3.54
CA PHE A 326 12.81 14.76 -3.83
C PHE A 326 12.32 14.86 -5.28
N LEU A 327 13.11 14.38 -6.25
CA LEU A 327 12.72 14.38 -7.67
C LEU A 327 11.47 13.52 -7.88
N TYR A 328 11.43 12.33 -7.28
CA TYR A 328 10.27 11.45 -7.28
C TYR A 328 9.03 12.14 -6.71
N LYS A 329 9.10 12.59 -5.45
CA LYS A 329 7.97 13.22 -4.74
C LYS A 329 7.45 14.46 -5.48
N THR A 330 8.35 15.25 -6.06
CA THR A 330 7.98 16.45 -6.82
C THR A 330 7.15 16.13 -8.06
N THR A 331 7.42 14.97 -8.68
CA THR A 331 6.87 14.57 -9.97
C THR A 331 5.67 13.63 -9.82
N SER A 332 5.70 12.64 -8.92
CA SER A 332 4.61 11.69 -8.70
C SER A 332 3.28 12.37 -8.31
N ASN A 333 3.37 13.49 -7.57
CA ASN A 333 2.21 14.30 -7.21
C ASN A 333 1.42 14.86 -8.42
N ILE A 334 2.05 14.97 -9.60
CA ILE A 334 1.38 15.39 -10.84
C ILE A 334 0.38 14.31 -11.27
N PHE A 335 0.71 13.04 -11.08
CA PHE A 335 -0.05 11.90 -11.61
C PHE A 335 -1.05 11.30 -10.62
N ARG A 336 -1.09 11.78 -9.38
CA ARG A 336 -1.95 11.23 -8.31
C ARG A 336 -3.45 11.10 -8.66
N LYS A 337 -3.98 11.94 -9.57
CA LYS A 337 -5.39 11.86 -10.02
C LYS A 337 -5.57 11.14 -11.37
N TYR A 338 -4.49 10.70 -12.00
CA TYR A 338 -4.54 9.96 -13.25
C TYR A 338 -4.77 8.49 -12.91
N LYS A 339 -5.88 7.91 -13.39
CA LYS A 339 -6.25 6.52 -13.12
C LYS A 339 -5.18 5.59 -13.73
N ASP A 340 -4.74 4.60 -12.97
CA ASP A 340 -3.79 3.57 -13.43
C ASP A 340 -2.49 4.13 -14.01
N TYR A 341 -2.03 5.27 -13.48
CA TYR A 341 -0.85 5.96 -14.01
C TYR A 341 0.43 5.13 -13.93
N ARG A 342 0.50 4.11 -13.05
CA ARG A 342 1.69 3.25 -12.96
C ARG A 342 1.82 2.29 -14.13
N GLN A 343 0.70 1.89 -14.73
CA GLN A 343 0.63 0.94 -15.85
C GLN A 343 0.53 1.63 -17.21
N THR A 344 0.23 2.93 -17.21
CA THR A 344 0.11 3.72 -18.44
C THR A 344 1.49 3.91 -19.10
N PRO A 345 1.60 3.81 -20.44
CA PRO A 345 2.85 4.12 -21.14
C PRO A 345 3.40 5.49 -20.76
N LEU A 346 4.70 5.54 -20.45
CA LEU A 346 5.36 6.72 -19.89
C LEU A 346 5.25 7.94 -20.80
N GLU A 347 5.26 7.75 -22.12
CA GLU A 347 5.08 8.82 -23.11
C GLU A 347 3.74 9.56 -22.91
N LYS A 348 2.64 8.80 -22.77
CA LYS A 348 1.30 9.37 -22.53
C LYS A 348 1.24 10.11 -21.19
N LEU A 349 1.90 9.57 -20.15
CA LEU A 349 2.00 10.22 -18.85
C LEU A 349 2.79 11.52 -18.93
N ILE A 350 3.91 11.53 -19.64
CA ILE A 350 4.73 12.74 -19.81
C ILE A 350 3.90 13.84 -20.47
N ASP A 351 3.17 13.53 -21.54
CA ASP A 351 2.32 14.51 -22.22
C ASP A 351 1.20 15.04 -21.32
N TYR A 352 0.53 14.16 -20.58
CA TYR A 352 -0.44 14.56 -19.56
C TYR A 352 0.19 15.47 -18.49
N GLY A 353 1.38 15.09 -18.00
CA GLY A 353 2.11 15.82 -16.97
C GLY A 353 2.50 17.23 -17.44
N LEU A 354 3.01 17.36 -18.66
CA LEU A 354 3.36 18.65 -19.27
C LEU A 354 2.15 19.57 -19.42
N LYS A 355 0.98 19.03 -19.79
CA LYS A 355 -0.28 19.79 -19.82
C LYS A 355 -0.70 20.22 -18.42
N ARG A 356 -0.70 19.29 -17.46
CA ARG A 356 -1.12 19.55 -16.07
C ARG A 356 -0.25 20.57 -15.35
N ILE A 357 1.07 20.57 -15.58
CA ILE A 357 1.97 21.54 -14.96
C ILE A 357 1.55 23.00 -15.27
N LYS A 358 0.93 23.26 -16.43
CA LYS A 358 0.48 24.61 -16.80
C LYS A 358 -0.61 25.15 -15.84
N THR A 359 -1.41 24.28 -15.25
CA THR A 359 -2.50 24.67 -14.34
C THR A 359 -2.11 24.58 -12.86
N MET A 360 -0.92 24.07 -12.54
CA MET A 360 -0.46 23.93 -11.16
C MET A 360 0.18 25.22 -10.62
N PRO A 361 0.01 25.53 -9.32
CA PRO A 361 0.63 26.69 -8.70
C PRO A 361 2.16 26.60 -8.80
N ASN A 362 2.77 27.63 -9.37
CA ASN A 362 4.21 27.67 -9.59
C ASN A 362 4.95 28.21 -8.36
N LYS A 363 5.10 27.36 -7.35
CA LYS A 363 5.84 27.69 -6.12
C LYS A 363 7.34 27.67 -6.36
N ARG A 364 8.07 28.52 -5.63
CA ARG A 364 9.54 28.45 -5.52
C ARG A 364 9.92 27.45 -4.41
N LEU A 365 11.03 26.73 -4.61
CA LEU A 365 11.66 25.98 -3.54
C LEU A 365 12.14 26.98 -2.47
N LYS A 366 11.89 26.69 -1.19
CA LYS A 366 12.42 27.51 -0.10
C LYS A 366 13.84 27.06 0.20
N THR A 367 14.83 27.88 -0.13
CA THR A 367 16.23 27.66 0.25
C THR A 367 16.43 28.14 1.69
N LEU A 368 17.21 27.38 2.46
CA LEU A 368 17.48 27.62 3.88
C LEU A 368 18.98 27.82 4.10
N ILE A 369 19.34 28.75 4.99
CA ILE A 369 20.72 28.97 5.46
C ILE A 369 20.75 29.03 6.98
N LEU A 370 21.90 28.72 7.56
CA LEU A 370 22.17 28.98 8.97
C LEU A 370 22.60 30.43 9.14
N ASN A 371 21.89 31.17 9.99
CA ASN A 371 22.29 32.51 10.38
C ASN A 371 23.41 32.50 11.43
N GLU A 372 23.85 33.67 11.88
CA GLU A 372 24.91 33.83 12.90
C GLU A 372 24.60 33.12 14.22
N LYS A 373 23.32 32.96 14.56
CA LYS A 373 22.84 32.24 15.75
C LYS A 373 22.71 30.72 15.54
N GLN A 374 23.20 30.22 14.40
CA GLN A 374 23.06 28.83 13.97
C GLN A 374 21.59 28.42 13.84
N GLU A 375 20.69 29.34 13.46
CA GLU A 375 19.27 29.05 13.23
C GLU A 375 18.95 29.07 11.74
N LEU A 376 18.05 28.18 11.30
CA LEU A 376 17.62 28.13 9.91
C LEU A 376 16.71 29.31 9.57
N GLU A 377 17.09 30.07 8.55
CA GLU A 377 16.29 31.14 7.95
C GLU A 377 16.07 30.89 6.45
N ILE A 378 14.99 31.48 5.92
CA ILE A 378 14.65 31.36 4.50
C ILE A 378 15.38 32.43 3.70
N ILE A 379 16.11 32.02 2.67
CA ILE A 379 16.69 32.98 1.71
C ILE A 379 15.56 33.62 0.90
N ASN A 380 15.41 34.92 1.02
CA ASN A 380 14.53 35.70 0.15
C ASN A 380 15.30 36.17 -1.08
N TYR A 381 15.20 35.42 -2.17
CA TYR A 381 15.67 35.91 -3.47
C TYR A 381 14.86 37.16 -3.86
N LYS A 382 15.56 38.27 -4.15
CA LYS A 382 14.92 39.48 -4.70
C LYS A 382 14.12 39.09 -5.94
N LYS A 383 12.88 39.57 -6.03
CA LYS A 383 11.88 39.13 -7.01
C LYS A 383 12.27 39.42 -8.44
#